data_AF-A0A2Z3HIT4-F1
#
_entry.id   AF-A0A2Z3HIT4-F1
#
_cell.length_a   1.000
_cell.length_b   1.000
_cell.length_c   1.000
_cell.angle_alpha   90.00
_cell.angle_beta   90.00
_cell.angle_gamma   90.00
#
_symmetry.space_group_name_H-M   'P 1'
#
loop_
_entity.id
_entity.type
_entity.pdbx_description
1 polymer ?
#
loop_
_entity_poly.entity_id
_entity_poly.type
_entity_poly.pdbx_seq_one_letter_code
_entity_poly.pdbx_strand_id
1 'polypeptide(L)' 'MPKKYIVTDGELVLELEAAEEGGYTVTAPYIKGLVTEADTLEEAFEMAKDAMTALAESRENSRVAKSIVIK' A
#
# COMPACT_ATOMS: atom_id res chain seq x y z
N MET A 1 10.66 20.26 -7.82
CA MET A 1 10.54 18.84 -8.18
C MET A 1 10.53 18.07 -6.87
N PRO A 2 9.44 17.38 -6.52
CA PRO A 2 9.41 16.57 -5.31
C PRO A 2 10.47 15.48 -5.44
N LYS A 3 11.19 15.22 -4.35
CA LYS A 3 12.20 14.16 -4.34
C LYS A 3 11.49 12.83 -4.22
N LYS A 4 11.77 11.94 -5.17
CA LYS A 4 11.23 10.59 -5.18
C LYS A 4 12.30 9.59 -4.74
N TYR A 5 11.91 8.71 -3.85
CA TYR A 5 12.74 7.67 -3.26
C TYR A 5 12.09 6.32 -3.51
N ILE A 6 12.92 5.32 -3.76
CA ILE A 6 12.47 3.92 -3.84
C ILE A 6 13.18 3.18 -2.73
N VAL A 7 12.40 2.62 -1.82
CA VAL A 7 12.91 1.86 -0.67
C VAL A 7 12.33 0.46 -0.68
N THR A 8 13.09 -0.49 -0.14
CA THR A 8 12.68 -1.88 -0.02
C THR A 8 13.25 -2.47 1.24
N ASP A 9 12.45 -3.26 1.97
CA ASP A 9 12.92 -4.08 3.09
C ASP A 9 13.29 -5.51 2.67
N GLY A 10 13.26 -5.79 1.36
CA GLY A 10 13.51 -7.11 0.78
C GLY A 10 12.24 -7.85 0.38
N GLU A 11 11.11 -7.55 1.03
CA GLU A 11 9.81 -8.18 0.76
C GLU A 11 8.81 -7.17 0.14
N LEU A 12 8.89 -5.90 0.55
CA LEU A 12 8.00 -4.85 0.10
C LEU A 12 8.77 -3.69 -0.52
N VAL A 13 8.40 -3.32 -1.75
CA VAL A 13 8.94 -2.14 -2.45
C VAL A 13 7.96 -0.98 -2.35
N LEU A 14 8.42 0.15 -1.82
CA LEU A 14 7.66 1.38 -1.68
C LEU A 14 8.35 2.53 -2.43
N GLU A 15 7.54 3.37 -3.05
CA GLU A 15 7.91 4.63 -3.67
C GLU A 15 7.42 5.76 -2.76
N LEU A 16 8.36 6.55 -2.24
CA LEU A 16 8.09 7.69 -1.38
C LEU A 16 8.34 8.98 -2.16
N GLU A 17 7.36 9.87 -2.16
CA GLU A 17 7.46 11.20 -2.74
C GLU A 17 7.39 12.24 -1.62
N ALA A 18 8.42 13.08 -1.50
CA ALA A 18 8.43 14.13 -0.49
C ALA A 18 7.38 15.20 -0.80
N ALA A 19 6.44 15.40 0.12
CA ALA A 19 5.38 16.40 -0.01
C ALA A 19 5.88 17.81 0.35
N GLU A 20 5.25 18.84 -0.22
CA GLU A 20 5.64 20.24 -0.02
C GLU A 20 5.40 20.72 1.42
N GLU A 21 4.42 20.13 2.10
CA GLU A 21 4.03 20.47 3.49
C GLU A 21 4.81 19.65 4.55
N GLY A 22 5.66 18.73 4.12
CA GLY A 22 6.37 17.77 4.99
C GLY A 22 5.85 16.35 4.85
N GLY A 23 6.64 15.39 5.33
CA GLY A 23 6.35 13.96 5.19
C GLY A 23 6.53 13.40 3.77
N TYR A 24 5.96 12.22 3.55
CA TYR A 24 6.09 11.44 2.33
C TYR A 24 4.75 10.83 1.91
N THR A 25 4.42 10.98 0.63
CA THR A 25 3.40 10.17 -0.02
C THR A 25 4.01 8.82 -0.38
N VAL A 26 3.48 7.76 0.20
CA VAL A 26 3.95 6.39 0.06
C VAL A 26 3.04 5.64 -0.90
N THR A 27 3.63 5.01 -1.90
CA THR A 27 2.91 4.23 -2.91
C THR A 27 3.63 2.92 -3.18
N ALA A 28 2.92 1.88 -3.60
CA ALA A 28 3.54 0.61 -3.95
C ALA A 28 3.35 0.31 -5.45
N PRO A 29 4.42 0.28 -6.27
CA PRO A 29 4.30 0.07 -7.71
C PRO A 29 3.69 -1.29 -8.07
N TYR A 30 3.86 -2.28 -7.19
CA TYR A 30 3.36 -3.64 -7.37
C TYR A 30 1.94 -3.84 -6.80
N ILE A 31 1.44 -2.92 -5.98
CA ILE A 31 0.12 -3.02 -5.33
C ILE A 31 -0.74 -1.86 -5.78
N LYS A 32 -1.49 -2.09 -6.88
CA LYS A 32 -2.46 -1.10 -7.37
C LYS A 32 -3.47 -0.75 -6.27
N GLY A 33 -3.58 0.54 -5.98
CA GLY A 33 -4.50 1.10 -5.01
C GLY A 33 -3.90 1.32 -3.61
N LEU A 34 -2.65 0.92 -3.38
CA LEU A 34 -1.95 1.24 -2.13
C LEU A 34 -1.32 2.63 -2.25
N VAL A 35 -1.93 3.57 -1.54
CA VAL A 35 -1.46 4.95 -1.36
C VAL A 35 -1.66 5.28 0.12
N THR A 36 -0.59 5.68 0.79
CA THR A 36 -0.60 6.09 2.20
C THR A 36 0.28 7.33 2.39
N GLU A 37 0.15 8.00 3.53
CA GLU A 37 0.98 9.16 3.89
C GLU A 37 1.71 8.83 5.19
N ALA A 38 2.98 9.23 5.29
CA ALA A 38 3.80 8.96 6.47
C ALA A 38 4.86 10.05 6.64
N ASP A 39 5.19 10.37 7.88
CA ASP A 39 6.24 11.34 8.20
C ASP A 39 7.65 10.71 8.18
N THR A 40 7.73 9.41 8.47
CA THR A 40 8.99 8.66 8.56
C THR A 40 8.99 7.41 7.66
N LEU A 41 10.19 6.89 7.37
CA LEU A 41 10.34 5.63 6.61
C LEU A 41 9.74 4.45 7.36
N GLU A 42 9.90 4.38 8.68
CA GLU A 42 9.37 3.30 9.50
C GLU A 42 7.82 3.29 9.44
N GLU A 43 7.18 4.44 9.64
CA GLU A 43 5.73 4.58 9.50
C GLU A 43 5.24 4.26 8.09
N ALA A 44 6.00 4.62 7.05
CA ALA A 44 5.65 4.30 5.68
C ALA A 44 5.50 2.78 5.47
N PHE A 45 6.39 1.98 6.06
CA PHE A 45 6.29 0.52 6.00
C PHE A 45 5.16 -0.03 6.85
N GLU A 46 4.93 0.51 8.06
CA GLU A 46 3.81 0.09 8.91
C GLU A 46 2.46 0.35 8.23
N MET A 47 2.25 1.57 7.74
CA MET A 47 1.03 1.95 7.02
C MET A 47 0.85 1.15 5.73
N ALA A 48 1.92 0.91 4.98
CA ALA A 48 1.85 0.10 3.76
C ALA A 48 1.54 -1.38 4.06
N LYS A 49 2.05 -1.96 5.16
CA LYS A 49 1.73 -3.33 5.58
C LYS A 49 0.26 -3.45 6.03
N ASP A 50 -0.25 -2.45 6.75
CA ASP A 50 -1.66 -2.41 7.15
C ASP A 50 -2.59 -2.29 5.93
N ALA A 51 -2.29 -1.35 5.02
CA ALA A 51 -3.03 -1.19 3.76
C ALA A 51 -2.96 -2.46 2.88
N MET A 52 -1.82 -3.13 2.83
CA MET A 52 -1.67 -4.41 2.13
C MET A 52 -2.57 -5.48 2.75
N THR A 53 -2.63 -5.56 4.09
CA THR A 53 -3.48 -6.51 4.81
C THR A 53 -4.95 -6.26 4.52
N ALA A 54 -5.40 -5.00 4.63
CA ALA A 54 -6.76 -4.61 4.30
C ALA A 54 -7.13 -4.91 2.83
N LEU A 55 -6.19 -4.71 1.89
CA LEU A 55 -6.38 -5.06 0.47
C LEU A 55 -6.42 -6.58 0.26
N ALA A 56 -5.64 -7.36 1.01
CA ALA A 56 -5.68 -8.81 0.97
C ALA A 56 -7.02 -9.35 1.49
N GLU A 57 -7.50 -8.84 2.62
CA GLU A 57 -8.81 -9.17 3.19
C GLU A 57 -9.95 -8.78 2.23
N SER A 58 -9.87 -7.61 1.60
CA SER A 58 -10.84 -7.16 0.59
C SER A 58 -10.87 -8.08 -0.63
N ARG A 59 -9.70 -8.54 -1.11
CA ARG A 59 -9.60 -9.50 -2.23
C ARG A 59 -10.11 -10.88 -1.86
N GLU A 60 -9.90 -11.31 -0.63
CA GLU A 60 -10.41 -12.58 -0.11
C GLU A 60 -11.95 -12.53 0.01
N ASN A 61 -12.51 -11.38 0.41
CA ASN A 61 -13.95 -11.17 0.44
C ASN A 61 -14.57 -11.07 -0.97
N SER A 62 -13.78 -10.77 -2.00
CA SER A 62 -14.22 -10.87 -3.40
C SER A 62 -14.21 -12.32 -3.95
N ARG A 63 -13.62 -13.29 -3.26
CA ARG A 63 -13.67 -14.73 -3.65
C ARG A 63 -14.86 -15.48 -3.05
N VAL A 64 -15.59 -14.92 -2.09
CA VAL A 64 -16.80 -15.56 -1.53
C VAL A 64 -18.10 -15.22 -2.29
N ALA A 65 -18.04 -14.52 -3.41
CA ALA A 65 -19.21 -14.25 -4.27
C ALA A 65 -19.36 -15.25 -5.46
N LYS A 66 -18.94 -16.51 -5.33
CA LYS A 66 -19.26 -17.58 -6.31
C LYS A 66 -19.58 -18.92 -5.64
N SER A 67 -20.69 -18.98 -4.93
CA SER A 67 -21.54 -20.19 -4.88
C SER A 67 -22.93 -19.82 -4.35
N ILE A 68 -23.68 -19.01 -5.10
CA ILE A 68 -25.14 -19.06 -4.98
C ILE A 68 -25.58 -20.26 -5.81
N VAL A 69 -26.20 -21.21 -5.11
CA VAL A 69 -26.69 -22.49 -5.60
C VAL A 69 -27.72 -22.27 -6.70
N ILE A 70 -27.44 -22.77 -7.90
CA ILE A 70 -28.48 -23.14 -8.87
C ILE A 70 -28.52 -24.67 -8.91
N LYS A 71 -29.37 -25.25 -8.08
CA LYS A 71 -29.89 -26.60 -8.27
C LYS A 71 -31.31 -26.68 -7.77
#